data_AF-A0A0Q4LAT9-F1
#
_entry.id   AF-A0A0Q4LAT9-F1
#
_cell.length_a   1.000
_cell.length_b   1.000
_cell.length_c   1.000
_cell.angle_alpha   90.00
_cell.angle_beta   90.00
_cell.angle_gamma   90.00
#
_symmetry.space_group_name_H-M   'P 1'
#
loop_
_entity.id
_entity.type
_entity.pdbx_description
1 polymer ?
#
loop_
_entity_poly.entity_id
_entity_poly.type
_entity_poly.pdbx_seq_one_letter_code
_entity_poly.pdbx_strand_id
1 'polypeptide(L)'
;MSVSLNEKLKVEFLNSIDKNYNSISVYFETKHSHFIELTSLINEILKCLILELNQASIFSTNHLLERLVKLVLIKKHTLGINYSQPDLYNQKTEEAIKKYDGEILFNTLLFAKKEKLITDEESQTLNNLRDKVRNPYSHAGTKKIIADAPAKFVGFMFNINDIKEQLMQGKAITGGTKTEITTLSPTFSQLYQESFSKDLALDYFRTVFEVLVKLDERLDSMSQ
;
A
#
# COMPACT_ATOMS: atom_id res chain seq x y z
N MET A 1 24.76 24.77 18.49
CA MET A 1 23.58 25.39 17.84
C MET A 1 22.63 24.27 17.45
N SER A 2 21.40 24.27 17.99
CA SER A 2 20.38 23.28 17.60
C SER A 2 19.86 23.64 16.22
N VAL A 3 20.09 22.78 15.22
CA VAL A 3 19.45 22.87 13.90
C VAL A 3 17.93 22.92 14.12
N SER A 4 17.24 23.86 13.48
CA SER A 4 15.80 24.02 13.63
C SER A 4 15.07 22.78 13.10
N LEU A 5 13.90 22.45 13.65
CA LEU A 5 13.09 21.33 13.16
C LEU A 5 12.82 21.42 11.65
N ASN A 6 12.59 22.65 11.15
CA ASN A 6 12.36 22.92 9.73
C ASN A 6 13.56 22.55 8.86
N GLU A 7 14.78 22.85 9.31
CA GLU A 7 15.99 22.48 8.58
C GLU A 7 16.21 20.97 8.59
N LYS A 8 15.94 20.30 9.71
CA LYS A 8 16.02 18.82 9.79
C LYS A 8 15.07 18.15 8.81
N LEU A 9 13.81 18.58 8.78
CA LEU A 9 12.79 18.04 7.86
C LEU A 9 13.16 18.28 6.40
N LYS A 10 13.67 19.47 6.07
CA LYS A 10 14.14 19.78 4.70
C LYS A 10 15.27 18.84 4.27
N VAL A 11 16.26 18.65 5.13
CA VAL A 11 17.40 17.76 4.85
C VAL A 11 16.91 16.31 4.70
N GLU A 12 16.02 15.85 5.57
CA GLU A 12 15.43 14.50 5.49
C GLU A 12 14.69 14.29 4.16
N PHE A 13 13.84 15.22 3.75
CA PHE A 13 13.12 15.11 2.47
C PHE A 13 14.06 15.12 1.27
N LEU A 14 15.06 16.00 1.25
CA LEU A 14 16.05 16.04 0.18
C LEU A 14 16.83 14.71 0.09
N ASN A 15 17.26 14.18 1.23
CA ASN A 15 17.96 12.89 1.26
C ASN A 15 17.09 11.75 0.72
N SER A 16 15.80 11.70 1.08
CA SER A 16 14.87 10.69 0.57
C SER A 16 14.64 10.84 -0.94
N ILE A 17 14.52 12.08 -1.43
CA ILE A 17 14.42 12.35 -2.87
C ILE A 17 15.68 11.86 -3.60
N ASP A 18 16.86 12.29 -3.17
CA ASP A 18 18.13 11.94 -3.82
C ASP A 18 18.37 10.42 -3.83
N LYS A 19 17.97 9.73 -2.74
CA LYS A 19 18.09 8.29 -2.61
C LYS A 19 17.12 7.52 -3.52
N ASN A 20 15.86 7.94 -3.56
CA ASN A 20 14.77 7.11 -4.09
C ASN A 20 14.27 7.55 -5.47
N TYR A 21 14.53 8.79 -5.91
CA TYR A 21 13.97 9.32 -7.15
C TYR A 21 14.34 8.48 -8.38
N ASN A 22 15.62 8.12 -8.53
CA ASN A 22 16.09 7.40 -9.72
C ASN A 22 15.38 6.05 -9.90
N SER A 23 15.12 5.30 -8.82
CA SER A 23 14.46 4.00 -8.89
C SER A 23 12.93 4.08 -9.08
N ILE A 24 12.34 5.25 -8.83
CA ILE A 24 10.89 5.48 -8.87
C ILE A 24 10.47 6.31 -10.09
N SER A 25 11.36 7.12 -10.66
CA SER A 25 11.11 8.02 -11.79
C SER A 25 10.44 7.33 -13.00
N VAL A 26 10.86 6.09 -13.30
CA VAL A 26 10.30 5.28 -14.40
C VAL A 26 8.78 5.14 -14.36
N TYR A 27 8.17 5.10 -13.17
CA TYR A 27 6.71 4.96 -13.03
C TYR A 27 5.97 6.28 -13.32
N PHE A 28 6.60 7.45 -13.12
CA PHE A 28 6.03 8.73 -13.49
C PHE A 28 5.96 8.92 -15.00
N GLU A 29 6.93 8.36 -15.71
CA GLU A 29 7.10 8.52 -17.16
C GLU A 29 6.27 7.52 -17.96
N THR A 30 5.79 6.47 -17.30
CA THR A 30 4.99 5.42 -17.93
C THR A 30 3.62 5.94 -18.32
N LYS A 31 3.33 5.92 -19.62
CA LYS A 31 2.04 6.35 -20.18
C LYS A 31 1.05 5.18 -20.20
N HIS A 32 -0.20 5.49 -19.88
CA HIS A 32 -1.34 4.58 -20.00
C HIS A 32 -2.51 5.37 -20.60
N SER A 33 -3.19 4.79 -21.59
CA SER A 33 -4.20 5.45 -22.42
C SER A 33 -5.57 5.41 -21.74
N HIS A 34 -5.97 4.22 -21.32
CA HIS A 34 -7.28 3.98 -20.77
C HIS A 34 -7.36 4.45 -19.33
N PHE A 35 -6.29 4.45 -18.54
CA PHE A 35 -6.36 4.77 -17.10
C PHE A 35 -5.85 6.16 -16.72
N ILE A 36 -5.86 7.14 -17.64
CA ILE A 36 -5.28 8.47 -17.40
C ILE A 36 -5.86 9.17 -16.15
N GLU A 37 -7.11 8.89 -15.78
CA GLU A 37 -7.74 9.41 -14.57
C GLU A 37 -7.10 8.90 -13.27
N LEU A 38 -6.32 7.82 -13.30
CA LEU A 38 -5.60 7.29 -12.15
C LEU A 38 -4.21 7.91 -11.97
N THR A 39 -3.73 8.71 -12.94
CA THR A 39 -2.40 9.33 -12.90
C THR A 39 -2.17 10.17 -11.65
N SER A 40 -3.18 10.92 -11.18
CA SER A 40 -3.04 11.73 -9.95
C SER A 40 -2.79 10.87 -8.71
N LEU A 41 -3.57 9.79 -8.54
CA LEU A 41 -3.41 8.84 -7.44
C LEU A 41 -2.08 8.10 -7.50
N ILE A 42 -1.66 7.66 -8.69
CA ILE A 42 -0.35 7.04 -8.90
C ILE A 42 0.76 8.01 -8.49
N ASN A 43 0.70 9.27 -8.91
CA ASN A 43 1.68 10.28 -8.55
C ASN A 43 1.74 10.55 -7.04
N GLU A 44 0.61 10.49 -6.34
CA GLU A 44 0.58 10.59 -4.87
C GLU A 44 1.26 9.39 -4.21
N ILE A 45 1.00 8.17 -4.68
CA ILE A 45 1.67 6.96 -4.19
C ILE A 45 3.19 7.05 -4.41
N LEU A 46 3.62 7.43 -5.61
CA LEU A 46 5.03 7.57 -5.95
C LEU A 46 5.74 8.62 -5.09
N LYS A 47 5.09 9.76 -4.81
CA LYS A 47 5.61 10.76 -3.87
C LYS A 47 5.74 10.20 -2.45
N CYS A 48 4.77 9.42 -1.98
CA CYS A 48 4.86 8.74 -0.69
C CYS A 48 6.05 7.78 -0.65
N LEU A 49 6.25 6.98 -1.70
CA LEU A 49 7.38 6.05 -1.81
C LEU A 49 8.72 6.78 -1.84
N ILE A 50 8.83 7.88 -2.61
CA ILE A 50 10.05 8.73 -2.64
C ILE A 50 10.39 9.23 -1.24
N LEU A 51 9.39 9.71 -0.50
CA LEU A 51 9.55 10.28 0.84
C LEU A 51 9.56 9.22 1.96
N GLU A 52 9.60 7.92 1.63
CA GLU A 52 9.59 6.79 2.58
C GLU A 52 8.36 6.76 3.51
N LEU A 53 7.24 7.34 3.07
CA LEU A 53 5.93 7.30 3.74
C LEU A 53 5.21 5.98 3.46
N ASN A 54 5.86 4.87 3.82
CA ASN A 54 5.52 3.52 3.37
C ASN A 54 4.10 3.04 3.72
N GLN A 55 3.61 3.37 4.91
CA GLN A 55 2.23 3.03 5.29
C GLN A 55 1.22 3.81 4.44
N ALA A 56 1.46 5.11 4.22
CA ALA A 56 0.61 5.94 3.38
C ALA A 56 0.59 5.43 1.93
N SER A 57 1.74 5.05 1.37
CA SER A 57 1.78 4.43 0.05
C SER A 57 1.01 3.11 -0.02
N ILE A 58 1.02 2.27 1.04
CA ILE A 58 0.21 1.04 1.09
C ILE A 58 -1.29 1.38 1.08
N PHE A 59 -1.74 2.34 1.89
CA PHE A 59 -3.14 2.76 1.90
C PHE A 59 -3.59 3.31 0.55
N SER A 60 -2.80 4.19 -0.06
CA SER A 60 -3.12 4.74 -1.38
C SER A 60 -3.05 3.67 -2.48
N THR A 61 -2.15 2.67 -2.36
CA THR A 61 -2.09 1.53 -3.28
C THR A 61 -3.30 0.60 -3.12
N ASN A 62 -3.82 0.42 -1.89
CA ASN A 62 -5.09 -0.29 -1.67
C ASN A 62 -6.23 0.40 -2.42
N HIS A 63 -6.28 1.74 -2.33
CA HIS A 63 -7.27 2.52 -3.05
C HIS A 63 -7.09 2.39 -4.58
N LEU A 64 -5.85 2.47 -5.07
CA LEU A 64 -5.53 2.27 -6.49
C LEU A 64 -5.99 0.90 -6.98
N LEU A 65 -5.69 -0.18 -6.26
CA LEU A 65 -6.11 -1.53 -6.62
C LEU A 65 -7.64 -1.64 -6.73
N GLU A 66 -8.37 -1.15 -5.73
CA GLU A 66 -9.84 -1.18 -5.78
C GLU A 66 -10.40 -0.36 -6.92
N ARG A 67 -9.86 0.84 -7.13
CA ARG A 67 -10.33 1.72 -8.18
C ARG A 67 -10.02 1.15 -9.57
N LEU A 68 -8.82 0.61 -9.77
CA LEU A 68 -8.37 0.00 -11.01
C LEU A 68 -9.28 -1.15 -11.45
N VAL A 69 -9.57 -2.11 -10.57
CA VAL A 69 -10.38 -3.29 -10.92
C VAL A 69 -11.83 -2.90 -11.20
N LYS A 70 -12.40 -1.92 -10.49
CA LYS A 70 -13.73 -1.37 -10.81
C LYS A 70 -13.72 -0.66 -12.16
N LEU A 71 -12.69 0.16 -12.39
CA LEU A 71 -12.62 1.02 -13.54
C LEU A 71 -12.40 0.23 -14.84
N VAL A 72 -11.61 -0.85 -14.83
CA VAL A 72 -11.43 -1.70 -16.02
C VAL A 72 -12.76 -2.35 -16.44
N LEU A 73 -13.58 -2.79 -15.49
CA LEU A 73 -14.92 -3.34 -15.76
C LEU A 73 -15.84 -2.27 -16.36
N ILE A 74 -15.82 -1.07 -15.80
CA ILE A 74 -16.59 0.06 -16.32
C ILE A 74 -16.15 0.41 -17.74
N LYS A 75 -14.84 0.56 -17.98
CA LYS A 75 -14.29 0.86 -19.31
C LYS A 75 -14.57 -0.23 -20.32
N LYS A 76 -14.54 -1.50 -19.91
CA LYS A 76 -14.94 -2.60 -20.78
C LYS A 76 -16.42 -2.50 -21.17
N HIS A 77 -17.28 -2.06 -20.25
CA HIS A 77 -18.71 -1.89 -20.50
C HIS A 77 -19.02 -0.71 -21.44
N THR A 78 -18.22 0.34 -21.39
CA THR A 78 -18.38 1.55 -22.23
C THR A 78 -17.47 1.56 -23.45
N LEU A 79 -16.79 0.44 -23.74
CA LEU A 79 -15.82 0.34 -24.82
C LEU A 79 -16.46 0.67 -26.18
N GLY A 80 -15.77 1.48 -26.98
CA GLY A 80 -16.26 1.93 -28.30
C GLY A 80 -17.33 3.04 -28.25
N ILE A 81 -17.74 3.47 -27.05
CA ILE A 81 -18.71 4.55 -26.84
C ILE A 81 -17.97 5.76 -26.29
N ASN A 82 -18.26 6.94 -26.86
CA ASN A 82 -17.61 8.17 -26.44
C ASN A 82 -18.59 9.36 -26.46
N TYR A 83 -18.07 10.55 -26.14
CA TYR A 83 -18.87 11.78 -26.02
C TYR A 83 -19.56 12.24 -27.31
N SER A 84 -19.22 11.68 -28.49
CA SER A 84 -19.98 11.92 -29.72
C SER A 84 -21.35 11.23 -29.74
N GLN A 85 -21.61 10.31 -28.79
CA GLN A 85 -22.88 9.61 -28.59
C GLN A 85 -23.36 9.83 -27.14
N PRO A 86 -23.67 11.08 -26.74
CA PRO A 86 -23.82 11.44 -25.33
C PRO A 86 -24.92 10.66 -24.60
N ASP A 87 -26.07 10.43 -25.24
CA ASP A 87 -27.18 9.71 -24.62
C ASP A 87 -26.81 8.24 -24.33
N LEU A 88 -26.21 7.56 -25.32
CA LEU A 88 -25.76 6.18 -25.17
C LEU A 88 -24.60 6.08 -24.17
N TYR A 89 -23.66 7.01 -24.22
CA TYR A 89 -22.52 7.07 -23.29
C TYR A 89 -22.99 7.22 -21.85
N ASN A 90 -23.92 8.16 -21.59
CA ASN A 90 -24.48 8.38 -20.26
C ASN A 90 -25.21 7.13 -19.76
N GLN A 91 -26.11 6.58 -20.57
CA GLN A 91 -26.84 5.36 -20.23
C GLN A 91 -25.88 4.21 -19.86
N LYS A 92 -24.89 3.94 -20.70
CA LYS A 92 -23.95 2.82 -20.49
C LYS A 92 -23.01 3.05 -19.31
N THR A 93 -22.62 4.29 -19.08
CA THR A 93 -21.81 4.66 -17.91
C THR A 93 -22.60 4.45 -16.62
N GLU A 94 -23.85 4.92 -16.56
CA GLU A 94 -24.72 4.74 -15.39
C GLU A 94 -25.02 3.25 -15.12
N GLU A 95 -25.29 2.47 -16.17
CA GLU A 95 -25.46 1.01 -16.07
C GLU A 95 -24.19 0.35 -15.47
N ALA A 96 -23.01 0.72 -15.95
CA ALA A 96 -21.73 0.19 -15.46
C ALA A 96 -21.44 0.59 -14.01
N ILE A 97 -21.64 1.86 -13.65
CA ILE A 97 -21.43 2.38 -12.29
C ILE A 97 -22.35 1.66 -11.31
N LYS A 98 -23.64 1.54 -11.62
CA LYS A 98 -24.61 0.82 -10.78
C LYS A 98 -24.21 -0.64 -10.56
N LYS A 99 -23.56 -1.26 -11.55
CA LYS A 99 -23.17 -2.68 -11.50
C LYS A 99 -21.88 -2.92 -10.74
N TYR A 100 -20.89 -2.02 -10.83
CA TYR A 100 -19.52 -2.31 -10.37
C TYR A 100 -19.00 -1.40 -9.25
N ASP A 101 -19.51 -0.17 -9.10
CA ASP A 101 -18.89 0.82 -8.22
C ASP A 101 -19.08 0.50 -6.72
N GLY A 102 -20.26 0.01 -6.34
CA GLY A 102 -20.59 -0.39 -4.97
C GLY A 102 -20.02 -1.75 -4.54
N GLU A 103 -19.40 -2.47 -5.47
CA GLU A 103 -18.94 -3.84 -5.21
C GLU A 103 -17.63 -3.87 -4.42
N ILE A 104 -17.44 -4.96 -3.66
CA ILE A 104 -16.20 -5.20 -2.92
C ILE A 104 -15.11 -5.74 -3.87
N LEU A 105 -13.84 -5.61 -3.46
CA LEU A 105 -12.70 -6.07 -4.26
C LEU A 105 -12.78 -7.57 -4.62
N PHE A 106 -13.31 -8.42 -3.73
CA PHE A 106 -13.51 -9.84 -4.03
C PHE A 106 -14.43 -10.04 -5.24
N ASN A 107 -15.59 -9.38 -5.27
CA ASN A 107 -16.56 -9.52 -6.36
C ASN A 107 -16.03 -8.93 -7.67
N THR A 108 -15.40 -7.77 -7.61
CA THR A 108 -14.85 -7.11 -8.81
C THR A 108 -13.71 -7.92 -9.44
N LEU A 109 -12.86 -8.59 -8.64
CA LEU A 109 -11.86 -9.52 -9.17
C LEU A 109 -12.50 -10.75 -9.84
N LEU A 110 -13.59 -11.29 -9.28
CA LEU A 110 -14.34 -12.38 -9.90
C LEU A 110 -14.96 -11.94 -11.24
N PHE A 111 -15.54 -10.73 -11.29
CA PHE A 111 -16.08 -10.18 -12.54
C PHE A 111 -14.99 -9.96 -13.58
N ALA A 112 -13.86 -9.36 -13.20
CA ALA A 112 -12.75 -9.12 -14.11
C ALA A 112 -12.19 -10.43 -14.71
N LYS A 113 -12.08 -11.47 -13.89
CA LYS A 113 -11.70 -12.81 -14.35
C LYS A 113 -12.76 -13.42 -15.28
N LYS A 114 -14.04 -13.34 -14.93
CA LYS A 114 -15.15 -13.85 -15.77
C LYS A 114 -15.21 -13.15 -17.13
N GLU A 115 -14.92 -11.85 -17.16
CA GLU A 115 -14.85 -11.04 -18.38
C GLU A 115 -13.51 -11.17 -19.13
N LYS A 116 -12.62 -12.05 -18.68
CA LYS A 116 -11.28 -12.31 -19.26
C LYS A 116 -10.40 -11.06 -19.32
N LEU A 117 -10.62 -10.09 -18.44
CA LEU A 117 -9.78 -8.90 -18.31
C LEU A 117 -8.49 -9.21 -17.56
N ILE A 118 -8.55 -10.16 -16.60
CA ILE A 118 -7.37 -10.68 -15.89
C ILE A 118 -7.26 -12.19 -16.07
N THR A 119 -6.03 -12.68 -16.05
CA THR A 119 -5.71 -14.12 -16.10
C THR A 119 -5.95 -14.80 -14.76
N ASP A 120 -5.88 -16.13 -14.74
CA ASP A 120 -5.97 -16.91 -13.50
C ASP A 120 -4.83 -16.61 -12.52
N GLU A 121 -3.61 -16.45 -13.05
CA GLU A 121 -2.42 -16.11 -12.27
C GLU A 121 -2.51 -14.71 -11.66
N GLU A 122 -2.94 -13.71 -12.44
CA GLU A 122 -3.18 -12.36 -11.93
C GLU A 122 -4.31 -12.36 -10.91
N SER A 123 -5.39 -13.09 -11.15
CA SER A 123 -6.49 -13.23 -10.18
C SER A 123 -5.98 -13.82 -8.87
N GLN A 124 -5.16 -14.87 -8.90
CA GLN A 124 -4.58 -15.46 -7.70
C GLN A 124 -3.66 -14.47 -6.97
N THR A 125 -2.81 -13.76 -7.72
CA THR A 125 -1.89 -12.74 -7.18
C THR A 125 -2.66 -11.61 -6.49
N LEU A 126 -3.68 -11.07 -7.15
CA LEU A 126 -4.51 -9.99 -6.60
C LEU A 126 -5.37 -10.44 -5.41
N ASN A 127 -5.87 -11.68 -5.41
CA ASN A 127 -6.55 -12.25 -4.24
C ASN A 127 -5.58 -12.39 -3.05
N ASN A 128 -4.35 -12.84 -3.28
CA ASN A 128 -3.32 -12.92 -2.24
C ASN A 128 -3.00 -11.53 -1.66
N LEU A 129 -2.82 -10.52 -2.52
CA LEU A 129 -2.60 -9.13 -2.09
C LEU A 129 -3.80 -8.58 -1.32
N ARG A 130 -5.03 -8.88 -1.76
CA ARG A 130 -6.25 -8.51 -1.03
C ARG A 130 -6.20 -9.02 0.41
N ASP A 131 -5.93 -10.31 0.58
CA ASP A 131 -6.07 -10.97 1.87
C ASP A 131 -4.89 -10.72 2.82
N LYS A 132 -3.67 -10.58 2.27
CA LYS A 132 -2.44 -10.38 3.05
C LYS A 132 -2.07 -8.91 3.26
N VAL A 133 -2.47 -8.01 2.36
CA VAL A 133 -2.05 -6.59 2.41
C VAL A 133 -3.26 -5.68 2.53
N ARG A 134 -4.14 -5.65 1.52
CA ARG A 134 -5.26 -4.69 1.50
C ARG A 134 -6.14 -4.82 2.74
N ASN A 135 -6.66 -6.02 3.01
CA ASN A 135 -7.59 -6.23 4.12
C ASN A 135 -6.93 -5.97 5.48
N PRO A 136 -5.73 -6.50 5.78
CA PRO A 136 -5.07 -6.22 7.05
C PRO A 136 -4.80 -4.73 7.28
N TYR A 137 -4.24 -4.03 6.31
CA TYR A 137 -3.89 -2.61 6.45
C TYR A 137 -5.15 -1.73 6.50
N SER A 138 -6.16 -1.95 5.63
CA SER A 138 -7.40 -1.15 5.63
C SER A 138 -8.29 -1.35 6.85
N HIS A 139 -8.19 -2.48 7.56
CA HIS A 139 -8.97 -2.76 8.77
C HIS A 139 -8.14 -2.68 10.07
N ALA A 140 -6.92 -2.13 10.02
CA ALA A 140 -6.00 -2.06 11.15
C ALA A 140 -5.82 -3.42 11.87
N GLY A 141 -5.77 -4.50 11.11
CA GLY A 141 -5.73 -5.87 11.62
C GLY A 141 -4.32 -6.28 12.09
N THR A 142 -3.88 -5.77 13.24
CA THR A 142 -2.51 -5.94 13.76
C THR A 142 -1.99 -7.38 13.65
N LYS A 143 -2.72 -8.38 14.14
CA LYS A 143 -2.30 -9.79 14.11
C LYS A 143 -2.03 -10.32 12.69
N LYS A 144 -2.75 -9.81 11.69
CA LYS A 144 -2.55 -10.19 10.29
C LYS A 144 -1.39 -9.44 9.65
N ILE A 145 -1.21 -8.16 10.01
CA ILE A 145 -0.09 -7.34 9.53
C ILE A 145 1.23 -7.92 10.03
N ILE A 146 1.32 -8.24 11.31
CA ILE A 146 2.57 -8.75 11.94
C ILE A 146 2.61 -10.28 12.01
N ALA A 147 1.94 -10.97 11.09
CA ALA A 147 1.82 -12.43 11.13
C ALA A 147 3.18 -13.15 11.08
N ASP A 148 4.16 -12.55 10.39
CA ASP A 148 5.52 -13.08 10.25
C ASP A 148 6.48 -12.61 11.37
N ALA A 149 6.00 -11.79 12.31
CA ALA A 149 6.80 -11.39 13.47
C ALA A 149 6.90 -12.55 14.48
N PRO A 150 8.02 -12.67 15.22
CA PRO A 150 8.10 -13.60 16.35
C PRO A 150 6.93 -13.39 17.32
N ALA A 151 6.35 -14.45 17.89
CA ALA A 151 5.20 -14.31 18.80
C ALA A 151 5.55 -13.52 20.08
N LYS A 152 6.82 -13.60 20.50
CA LYS A 152 7.38 -12.95 21.67
C LYS A 152 8.81 -12.51 21.37
N PHE A 153 9.29 -11.52 22.12
CA PHE A 153 10.71 -11.20 22.22
C PHE A 153 11.14 -11.30 23.69
N VAL A 154 12.45 -11.47 23.89
CA VAL A 154 13.05 -11.62 25.21
C VAL A 154 13.93 -10.42 25.50
N GLY A 155 13.78 -9.83 26.67
CA GLY A 155 14.58 -8.69 27.13
C GLY A 155 14.86 -8.77 28.63
N PHE A 156 15.72 -7.88 29.10
CA PHE A 156 15.97 -7.70 30.53
C PHE A 156 15.24 -6.44 30.99
N MET A 157 14.29 -6.60 31.92
CA MET A 157 13.57 -5.49 32.52
C MET A 157 14.24 -5.08 33.84
N PHE A 158 14.37 -3.78 34.04
CA PHE A 158 14.93 -3.19 35.25
C PHE A 158 14.00 -2.10 35.76
N ASN A 159 14.03 -1.87 37.07
CA ASN A 159 13.43 -0.70 37.67
C ASN A 159 14.50 0.40 37.77
N ILE A 160 14.25 1.55 37.13
CA ILE A 160 15.21 2.65 37.09
C ILE A 160 15.47 3.26 38.48
N ASN A 161 14.50 3.19 39.39
CA ASN A 161 14.68 3.69 40.75
C ASN A 161 15.62 2.79 41.55
N ASP A 162 15.51 1.46 41.39
CA ASP A 162 16.38 0.49 42.05
C ASP A 162 17.82 0.65 41.54
N ILE A 163 18.01 0.84 40.22
CA ILE A 163 19.32 1.14 39.64
C ILE A 163 19.89 2.44 40.21
N LYS A 164 19.08 3.50 40.28
CA LYS A 164 19.51 4.81 40.79
C LYS A 164 19.96 4.71 42.25
N GLU A 165 19.21 4.00 43.09
CA GLU A 165 19.55 3.79 44.50
C GLU A 165 20.86 2.98 44.64
N GLN A 166 21.01 1.91 43.87
CA GLN A 166 22.24 1.10 43.86
C GLN A 166 23.46 1.93 43.46
N LEU A 167 23.33 2.76 42.43
CA LEU A 167 24.39 3.69 41.99
C LEU A 167 24.75 4.71 43.08
N MET A 168 23.74 5.31 43.74
CA MET A 168 23.97 6.26 44.84
C MET A 168 24.64 5.61 46.06
N GLN A 169 24.38 4.33 46.30
CA GLN A 169 24.96 3.55 47.39
C GLN A 169 26.30 2.89 47.02
N GLY A 170 26.82 3.08 45.80
CA GLY A 170 28.03 2.43 45.32
C GLY A 170 27.93 0.90 45.21
N LYS A 171 26.71 0.37 45.13
CA LYS A 171 26.44 -1.07 44.95
C LYS A 171 26.53 -1.46 43.48
N ALA A 172 26.90 -2.71 43.22
CA ALA A 172 26.84 -3.27 41.88
C ALA A 172 25.40 -3.26 41.36
N ILE A 173 25.23 -2.90 40.07
CA ILE A 173 23.92 -2.92 39.42
C ILE A 173 23.47 -4.38 39.29
N THR A 174 22.34 -4.72 39.90
CA THR A 174 21.75 -6.06 39.73
C THR A 174 21.27 -6.24 38.29
N GLY A 175 21.62 -7.38 37.67
CA GLY A 175 21.13 -7.76 36.36
C GLY A 175 19.60 -7.77 36.32
N GLY A 176 19.03 -7.38 35.19
CA GLY A 176 17.59 -7.25 35.03
C GLY A 176 16.91 -8.60 35.07
N THR A 177 15.60 -8.60 35.27
CA THR A 177 14.83 -9.84 35.16
C THR A 177 14.64 -10.15 33.68
N LYS A 178 15.02 -11.37 33.28
CA LYS A 178 14.72 -11.88 31.94
C LYS A 178 13.21 -12.02 31.80
N THR A 179 12.62 -11.27 30.89
CA THR A 179 11.19 -11.20 30.66
C THR A 179 10.87 -11.48 29.20
N GLU A 180 9.80 -12.24 28.96
CA GLU A 180 9.22 -12.40 27.64
C GLU A 180 8.02 -11.48 27.47
N ILE A 181 7.97 -10.75 26.36
CA ILE A 181 6.87 -9.84 26.04
C ILE A 181 6.33 -10.22 24.66
N THR A 182 5.00 -10.24 24.52
CA THR A 182 4.38 -10.48 23.21
C THR A 182 4.62 -9.32 22.25
N THR A 183 4.87 -9.64 20.98
CA THR A 183 4.96 -8.65 19.90
C THR A 183 3.61 -8.01 19.56
N LEU A 184 2.50 -8.58 20.07
CA LEU A 184 1.17 -7.95 20.02
C LEU A 184 1.04 -6.75 20.97
N SER A 185 2.02 -6.50 21.84
CA SER A 185 2.09 -5.27 22.62
C SER A 185 1.97 -4.05 21.68
N PRO A 186 1.15 -3.03 22.01
CA PRO A 186 0.89 -1.90 21.11
C PRO A 186 2.14 -1.22 20.54
N THR A 187 3.17 -1.03 21.36
CA THR A 187 4.42 -0.40 20.92
C THR A 187 5.17 -1.29 19.94
N PHE A 188 5.32 -2.58 20.25
CA PHE A 188 6.08 -3.50 19.40
C PHE A 188 5.35 -3.81 18.11
N SER A 189 4.04 -3.98 18.16
CA SER A 189 3.25 -4.21 16.96
C SER A 189 3.31 -3.04 15.99
N GLN A 190 3.34 -1.80 16.50
CA GLN A 190 3.57 -0.61 15.68
C GLN A 190 4.96 -0.60 15.03
N LEU A 191 6.01 -0.98 15.77
CA LEU A 191 7.38 -1.06 15.24
C LEU A 191 7.49 -2.14 14.13
N TYR A 192 6.89 -3.30 14.34
CA TYR A 192 6.84 -4.36 13.30
C TYR A 192 6.04 -3.91 12.09
N GLN A 193 4.87 -3.29 12.28
CA GLN A 193 4.08 -2.74 11.17
C GLN A 193 4.88 -1.70 10.38
N GLU A 194 5.61 -0.79 11.05
CA GLU A 194 6.47 0.17 10.39
C GLU A 194 7.57 -0.52 9.56
N SER A 195 8.27 -1.50 10.15
CA SER A 195 9.32 -2.26 9.47
C SER A 195 8.77 -3.01 8.26
N PHE A 196 7.70 -3.79 8.42
CA PHE A 196 7.12 -4.58 7.34
C PHE A 196 6.56 -3.70 6.23
N SER A 197 6.06 -2.50 6.57
CA SER A 197 5.63 -1.54 5.55
C SER A 197 6.79 -1.08 4.67
N LYS A 198 7.99 -0.85 5.24
CA LYS A 198 9.20 -0.47 4.49
C LYS A 198 9.58 -1.55 3.48
N ASP A 199 9.50 -2.82 3.89
CA ASP A 199 9.89 -3.94 3.04
C ASP A 199 8.84 -4.24 1.94
N LEU A 200 7.56 -3.95 2.22
CA LEU A 200 6.44 -4.34 1.34
C LEU A 200 6.00 -3.25 0.35
N ALA A 201 6.07 -1.97 0.73
CA ALA A 201 5.32 -0.91 0.06
C ALA A 201 5.62 -0.79 -1.44
N LEU A 202 6.89 -0.84 -1.82
CA LEU A 202 7.32 -0.67 -3.21
C LEU A 202 6.89 -1.87 -4.08
N ASP A 203 7.11 -3.10 -3.60
CA ASP A 203 6.78 -4.31 -4.36
C ASP A 203 5.27 -4.50 -4.50
N TYR A 204 4.51 -4.09 -3.49
CA TYR A 204 3.05 -4.06 -3.59
C TYR A 204 2.60 -3.06 -4.66
N PHE A 205 3.12 -1.83 -4.64
CA PHE A 205 2.81 -0.83 -5.67
C PHE A 205 3.19 -1.34 -7.07
N ARG A 206 4.41 -1.86 -7.25
CA ARG A 206 4.89 -2.41 -8.53
C ARG A 206 3.94 -3.46 -9.08
N THR A 207 3.54 -4.42 -8.23
CA THR A 207 2.64 -5.50 -8.65
C THR A 207 1.30 -4.95 -9.14
N VAL A 208 0.72 -3.98 -8.42
CA VAL A 208 -0.55 -3.36 -8.84
C VAL A 208 -0.38 -2.53 -10.12
N PHE A 209 0.74 -1.83 -10.25
CA PHE A 209 1.06 -1.00 -11.41
C PHE A 209 1.30 -1.85 -12.67
N GLU A 210 1.99 -2.97 -12.57
CA GLU A 210 2.17 -3.92 -13.68
C GLU A 210 0.83 -4.48 -14.16
N VAL A 211 -0.09 -4.78 -13.25
CA VAL A 211 -1.45 -5.18 -13.61
C VAL A 211 -2.18 -4.04 -14.33
N LEU A 212 -2.03 -2.79 -13.88
CA LEU A 212 -2.59 -1.63 -14.56
C LEU A 212 -2.12 -1.55 -16.01
N VAL A 213 -0.81 -1.65 -16.26
CA VAL A 213 -0.24 -1.61 -17.62
C VAL A 213 -0.80 -2.73 -18.48
N LYS A 214 -0.83 -3.97 -17.98
CA LYS A 214 -1.40 -5.12 -18.72
C LYS A 214 -2.89 -4.96 -19.03
N LEU A 215 -3.65 -4.37 -18.10
CA LEU A 215 -5.07 -4.07 -18.33
C LEU A 215 -5.26 -2.99 -19.40
N ASP A 216 -4.39 -1.99 -19.42
CA ASP A 216 -4.39 -0.90 -20.40
C ASP A 216 -4.18 -1.47 -21.82
N GLU A 217 -3.14 -2.29 -21.99
CA GLU A 217 -2.83 -3.00 -23.23
C GLU A 217 -3.99 -3.91 -23.70
N ARG A 218 -4.65 -4.60 -22.77
CA ARG A 218 -5.81 -5.45 -23.10
C ARG A 218 -6.99 -4.62 -23.58
N LEU A 219 -7.28 -3.48 -22.95
CA LEU A 219 -8.36 -2.59 -23.41
C LEU A 219 -8.03 -1.99 -24.78
N ASP A 220 -6.78 -1.61 -25.04
CA ASP A 220 -6.33 -1.13 -26.35
C ASP A 220 -6.60 -2.20 -27.42
N SER A 221 -6.21 -3.46 -27.14
CA SER A 221 -6.42 -4.59 -28.06
C SER A 221 -7.90 -4.91 -28.34
N MET A 222 -8.80 -4.56 -27.41
CA MET A 222 -10.25 -4.76 -27.57
C MET A 222 -10.94 -3.58 -28.26
N SER A 223 -10.25 -2.44 -28.38
CA SER A 223 -10.74 -1.21 -29.01
C SER A 223 -10.39 -1.11 -30.50
N GLN A 224 -9.51 -1.98 -30.98
CA GLN A 224 -9.13 -2.14 -32.40
C GLN A 224 -10.03 -3.16 -33.09
#